data_AF-A0AAP4BCF2-F1
#
_entry.id   AF-A0AAP4BCF2-F1
#
_cell.length_a   1.000
_cell.length_b   1.000
_cell.length_c   1.000
_cell.angle_alpha   90.00
_cell.angle_beta   90.00
_cell.angle_gamma   90.00
#
_symmetry.space_group_name_H-M   'P 1'
#
loop_
_entity.id
_entity.type
_entity.pdbx_description
1 polymer ?
#
loop_
_entity_poly.entity_id
_entity_poly.type
_entity_poly.pdbx_seq_one_letter_code
_entity_poly.pdbx_strand_id
1 'polypeptide(L)'
;MKYGDGEKMARYYKGKRIGADVYTIGKFGKGLREILDTENPLLYSDGRYPTKLSAEDLPEDYIAFSSRAIWYMNGYIRTSGIIDMKYRWVKENHLFKDDYIYISYHGPLKEVVGRWGFIDIEAYDVCVCGNDIIRIVLAAEKYSGFDTAEIRDEIEKKRVWLRDHEPEFYQSFVGEDKDIFELWTEKGYV
;
A
#
# COMPACT_ATOMS: atom_id res chain seq x y z
N MET A 1 -17.48 -26.37 0.86
CA MET A 1 -17.06 -25.79 2.15
C MET A 1 -17.39 -24.31 2.09
N LYS A 2 -18.38 -23.85 2.85
CA LYS A 2 -18.74 -22.42 2.92
C LYS A 2 -17.70 -21.75 3.81
N TYR A 3 -16.84 -20.91 3.25
CA TYR A 3 -16.04 -19.99 4.05
C TYR A 3 -17.02 -19.11 4.83
N GLY A 4 -16.90 -19.13 6.16
CA GLY A 4 -17.74 -18.31 7.02
C GLY A 4 -17.49 -16.85 6.69
N ASP A 5 -18.56 -16.15 6.33
CA ASP A 5 -18.61 -14.69 6.30
C ASP A 5 -18.27 -14.18 7.70
N GLY A 6 -17.00 -13.83 7.92
CA GLY A 6 -16.63 -13.01 9.07
C GLY A 6 -17.37 -11.69 8.92
N GLU A 7 -18.42 -11.48 9.71
CA GLU A 7 -19.12 -10.20 9.77
C GLU A 7 -18.09 -9.10 10.02
N LYS A 8 -17.75 -8.34 8.96
CA LYS A 8 -17.01 -7.09 9.11
C LYS A 8 -17.92 -6.17 9.94
N MET A 9 -17.66 -6.11 11.25
CA MET A 9 -18.35 -5.19 12.16
C MET A 9 -18.33 -3.79 11.54
N ALA A 10 -19.51 -3.19 11.37
CA ALA A 10 -19.63 -1.89 10.76
C ALA A 10 -18.91 -0.86 11.63
N ARG A 11 -17.81 -0.29 11.11
CA ARG A 11 -17.11 0.82 11.76
C ARG A 11 -17.85 2.10 11.43
N TYR A 12 -17.87 3.04 12.37
CA TYR A 12 -18.45 4.37 12.17
C TYR A 12 -17.43 5.44 12.52
N TYR A 13 -17.35 6.48 11.70
CA TYR A 13 -16.52 7.66 11.94
C TYR A 13 -17.29 8.89 11.46
N LYS A 14 -17.31 9.95 12.26
CA LYS A 14 -18.13 11.16 12.03
C LYS A 14 -19.59 10.85 11.66
N GLY A 15 -20.18 9.81 12.28
CA GLY A 15 -21.56 9.37 12.01
C GLY A 15 -21.78 8.63 10.67
N LYS A 16 -20.73 8.40 9.88
CA LYS A 16 -20.80 7.65 8.62
C LYS A 16 -20.22 6.25 8.77
N ARG A 17 -20.80 5.28 8.07
CA ARG A 17 -20.33 3.89 8.05
C ARG A 17 -19.07 3.79 7.20
N ILE A 18 -17.99 3.29 7.79
CA ILE A 18 -16.74 2.93 7.13
C ILE A 18 -16.68 1.40 7.06
N GLY A 19 -16.87 0.85 5.85
CA GLY A 19 -17.11 -0.57 5.64
C GLY A 19 -15.96 -1.35 5.01
N ALA A 20 -15.11 -0.67 4.24
CA ALA A 20 -14.01 -1.29 3.50
C ALA A 20 -12.67 -0.84 4.05
N ASP A 21 -11.61 -1.57 3.72
CA ASP A 21 -10.25 -1.24 4.11
C ASP A 21 -9.53 -0.44 3.01
N VAL A 22 -10.08 -0.43 1.79
CA VAL A 22 -9.63 0.39 0.66
C VAL A 22 -10.78 1.18 0.06
N TYR A 23 -10.49 2.43 -0.26
CA TYR A 23 -11.34 3.31 -1.05
C TYR A 23 -10.57 3.91 -2.21
N THR A 24 -11.23 4.22 -3.32
CA THR A 24 -10.60 4.89 -4.48
C THR A 24 -11.46 6.04 -4.99
N ILE A 25 -10.82 7.04 -5.61
CA ILE A 25 -11.49 8.21 -6.22
C ILE A 25 -12.19 7.83 -7.55
N GLY A 26 -11.80 6.71 -8.16
CA GLY A 26 -12.45 6.18 -9.35
C GLY A 26 -12.95 4.75 -9.16
N LYS A 27 -13.62 4.25 -10.20
CA LYS A 27 -14.17 2.91 -10.27
C LYS A 27 -13.38 2.06 -11.27
N PHE A 28 -13.08 0.83 -10.90
CA PHE A 28 -12.58 -0.17 -11.85
C PHE A 28 -13.65 -0.51 -12.89
N GLY A 29 -13.25 -0.39 -14.15
CA GLY A 29 -14.05 -0.80 -15.29
C GLY A 29 -14.05 -2.31 -15.51
N LYS A 30 -14.69 -2.74 -16.59
CA LYS A 30 -14.71 -4.15 -17.03
C LYS A 30 -13.55 -4.45 -17.98
N GLY A 31 -13.00 -3.43 -18.64
CA GLY A 31 -11.85 -3.55 -19.54
C GLY A 31 -10.53 -3.74 -18.78
N LEU A 32 -9.52 -4.24 -19.50
CA LEU A 32 -8.16 -4.35 -18.98
C LEU A 32 -7.62 -2.97 -18.61
N ARG A 33 -7.27 -2.77 -17.33
CA ARG A 33 -6.76 -1.49 -16.80
C ARG A 33 -7.72 -0.30 -16.99
N GLU A 34 -9.01 -0.56 -17.10
CA GLU A 34 -10.02 0.48 -17.27
C GLU A 34 -10.33 1.14 -15.92
N ILE A 35 -10.27 2.46 -15.90
CA ILE A 35 -10.67 3.31 -14.77
C ILE A 35 -11.78 4.25 -15.25
N LEU A 36 -12.81 4.38 -14.44
CA LEU A 36 -14.01 5.16 -14.73
C LEU A 36 -14.25 6.14 -13.59
N ASP A 37 -14.96 7.23 -13.86
CA ASP A 37 -15.48 8.16 -12.84
C ASP A 37 -14.39 8.72 -11.90
N THR A 38 -13.21 9.04 -12.44
CA THR A 38 -12.03 9.49 -11.67
C THR A 38 -12.12 10.93 -11.15
N GLU A 39 -13.16 11.67 -11.53
CA GLU A 39 -13.42 13.04 -11.09
C GLU A 39 -14.50 13.10 -9.99
N ASN A 40 -15.00 11.95 -9.54
CA ASN A 40 -16.05 11.88 -8.52
C ASN A 40 -15.50 12.35 -7.15
N PRO A 41 -16.14 13.32 -6.48
CA PRO A 41 -15.74 13.73 -5.13
C PRO A 41 -16.03 12.65 -4.08
N LEU A 42 -16.87 11.66 -4.40
CA LEU A 42 -17.20 10.52 -3.55
C LEU A 42 -16.38 9.30 -3.92
N LEU A 43 -16.09 8.50 -2.90
CA LEU A 43 -15.22 7.35 -2.99
C LEU A 43 -15.97 6.07 -3.37
N TYR A 44 -15.23 5.14 -3.96
CA TYR A 44 -15.65 3.77 -4.24
C TYR A 44 -14.99 2.81 -3.26
N SER A 45 -15.76 2.00 -2.54
CA SER A 45 -15.20 0.92 -1.70
C SER A 45 -14.66 -0.20 -2.60
N ASP A 46 -13.43 -0.62 -2.32
CA ASP A 46 -12.66 -1.59 -3.09
C ASP A 46 -12.57 -1.24 -4.60
N GLY A 47 -12.72 0.05 -4.92
CA GLY A 47 -12.82 0.58 -6.27
C GLY A 47 -13.98 0.05 -7.11
N ARG A 48 -15.02 -0.48 -6.48
CA ARG A 48 -16.15 -1.11 -7.19
C ARG A 48 -17.49 -0.51 -6.84
N TYR A 49 -17.74 -0.28 -5.55
CA TYR A 49 -19.07 0.07 -5.06
C TYR A 49 -19.12 1.54 -4.65
N PRO A 50 -20.01 2.36 -5.23
CA PRO A 50 -20.10 3.77 -4.91
C PRO A 50 -20.52 3.98 -3.45
N THR A 51 -20.00 5.02 -2.81
CA THR A 51 -20.30 5.35 -1.42
C THR A 51 -20.77 6.80 -1.27
N LYS A 52 -21.13 7.19 -0.04
CA LYS A 52 -21.44 8.59 0.32
C LYS A 52 -20.30 9.24 1.11
N LEU A 53 -19.09 8.67 1.00
CA LEU A 53 -17.89 9.14 1.68
C LEU A 53 -17.05 9.97 0.71
N SER A 54 -16.60 11.14 1.15
CA SER A 54 -15.46 11.83 0.56
C SER A 54 -14.17 11.45 1.30
N ALA A 55 -13.03 11.92 0.83
CA ALA A 55 -11.75 11.75 1.52
C ALA A 55 -11.77 12.34 2.96
N GLU A 56 -12.47 13.45 3.18
CA GLU A 56 -12.57 14.14 4.49
C GLU A 56 -13.41 13.37 5.53
N ASP A 57 -14.24 12.46 5.04
CA ASP A 57 -15.05 11.56 5.86
C ASP A 57 -14.25 10.34 6.36
N LEU A 58 -13.04 10.12 5.84
CA LEU A 58 -12.19 9.02 6.29
C LEU A 58 -11.46 9.39 7.59
N PRO A 59 -11.25 8.43 8.50
CA PRO A 59 -10.37 8.64 9.64
C PRO A 59 -8.90 8.77 9.22
N GLU A 60 -8.09 9.34 10.11
CA GLU A 60 -6.67 9.68 9.83
C GLU A 60 -5.79 8.47 9.53
N ASP A 61 -6.23 7.27 9.93
CA ASP A 61 -5.55 6.00 9.65
C ASP A 61 -5.73 5.54 8.20
N TYR A 62 -6.50 6.24 7.38
CA TYR A 62 -6.60 6.04 5.94
C TYR A 62 -5.57 6.90 5.19
N ILE A 63 -4.57 6.22 4.64
CA ILE A 63 -3.45 6.86 3.99
C ILE A 63 -3.70 6.93 2.50
N ALA A 64 -3.63 8.15 1.96
CA ALA A 64 -3.69 8.36 0.52
C ALA A 64 -2.49 7.71 -0.16
N PHE A 65 -2.75 6.98 -1.24
CA PHE A 65 -1.73 6.35 -2.08
C PHE A 65 -2.13 6.42 -3.56
N SER A 66 -1.14 6.47 -4.43
CA SER A 66 -1.29 6.23 -5.86
C SER A 66 -0.39 5.08 -6.26
N SER A 67 -0.94 4.13 -7.01
CA SER A 67 -0.18 2.95 -7.37
C SER A 67 -0.52 2.41 -8.75
N ARG A 68 0.51 1.92 -9.45
CA ARG A 68 0.34 1.12 -10.66
C ARG A 68 -0.57 -0.09 -10.44
N ALA A 69 -0.60 -0.67 -9.23
CA ALA A 69 -1.49 -1.78 -8.87
C ALA A 69 -2.98 -1.42 -8.97
N ILE A 70 -3.32 -0.13 -8.85
CA ILE A 70 -4.66 0.41 -9.06
C ILE A 70 -4.72 1.35 -10.27
N TRP A 71 -3.87 1.10 -11.28
CA TRP A 71 -3.81 1.86 -12.54
C TRP A 71 -3.57 3.36 -12.35
N TYR A 72 -2.76 3.71 -11.35
CA TYR A 72 -2.44 5.09 -10.96
C TYR A 72 -3.65 5.91 -10.48
N MET A 73 -4.77 5.26 -10.17
CA MET A 73 -5.82 5.94 -9.41
C MET A 73 -5.30 6.34 -8.04
N ASN A 74 -5.88 7.41 -7.51
CA ASN A 74 -5.73 7.76 -6.11
C ASN A 74 -6.67 6.89 -5.27
N GLY A 75 -6.12 6.31 -4.22
CA GLY A 75 -6.82 5.51 -3.25
C GLY A 75 -6.46 5.90 -1.83
N TYR A 76 -7.19 5.31 -0.89
CA TYR A 76 -7.00 5.45 0.54
C TYR A 76 -6.99 4.05 1.14
N ILE A 77 -5.93 3.72 1.87
CA ILE A 77 -5.76 2.42 2.50
C ILE A 77 -5.76 2.56 4.02
N ARG A 78 -6.55 1.74 4.69
CA ARG A 78 -6.57 1.71 6.15
C ARG A 78 -5.31 1.07 6.70
N THR A 79 -4.62 1.75 7.61
CA THR A 79 -3.40 1.20 8.23
C THR A 79 -3.65 0.57 9.60
N SER A 80 -4.60 1.08 10.39
CA SER A 80 -4.91 0.52 11.73
C SER A 80 -5.45 -0.92 11.73
N GLY A 81 -5.89 -1.43 10.58
CA GLY A 81 -6.47 -2.77 10.45
C GLY A 81 -5.48 -3.82 9.93
N ILE A 82 -4.25 -3.44 9.58
CA ILE A 82 -3.28 -4.34 8.97
C ILE A 82 -2.93 -5.46 9.95
N ILE A 83 -3.07 -6.71 9.50
CA ILE A 83 -2.72 -7.91 10.25
C ILE A 83 -1.35 -8.43 9.83
N ASP A 84 -1.06 -8.39 8.53
CA ASP A 84 0.22 -8.85 7.99
C ASP A 84 0.62 -8.00 6.78
N MET A 85 1.92 -7.82 6.59
CA MET A 85 2.49 -6.97 5.57
C MET A 85 3.84 -7.50 5.09
N LYS A 86 4.09 -7.47 3.78
CA LYS A 86 5.34 -7.98 3.20
C LYS A 86 5.83 -7.12 2.05
N TYR A 87 7.09 -6.74 2.11
CA TYR A 87 7.75 -5.97 1.05
C TYR A 87 8.58 -6.89 0.14
N ARG A 88 8.53 -6.63 -1.16
CA ARG A 88 9.29 -7.33 -2.19
C ARG A 88 9.87 -6.31 -3.15
N TRP A 89 11.16 -6.43 -3.42
CA TRP A 89 11.89 -5.56 -4.31
C TRP A 89 12.64 -6.34 -5.37
N VAL A 90 13.00 -5.66 -6.44
CA VAL A 90 13.79 -6.22 -7.56
C VAL A 90 15.07 -5.42 -7.77
N LYS A 91 16.12 -6.10 -8.28
CA LYS A 91 17.41 -5.49 -8.62
C LYS A 91 17.30 -4.68 -9.91
N GLU A 92 16.83 -3.45 -9.77
CA GLU A 92 16.60 -2.50 -10.85
C GLU A 92 17.09 -1.09 -10.47
N ASN A 93 17.31 -0.25 -11.49
CA ASN A 93 17.89 1.09 -11.39
C ASN A 93 16.88 2.16 -10.93
N HIS A 94 15.98 1.81 -10.01
CA HIS A 94 15.11 2.77 -9.33
C HIS A 94 14.68 2.31 -7.95
N LEU A 95 14.35 3.31 -7.13
CA LEU A 95 13.82 3.12 -5.79
C LEU A 95 12.28 3.03 -5.85
N PHE A 96 11.70 1.97 -5.31
CA PHE A 96 10.27 1.72 -5.11
C PHE A 96 9.38 1.53 -6.35
N LYS A 97 9.73 2.05 -7.52
CA LYS A 97 8.86 2.07 -8.72
C LYS A 97 8.33 0.70 -9.14
N ASP A 98 9.13 -0.35 -9.05
CA ASP A 98 8.72 -1.74 -9.34
C ASP A 98 8.80 -2.62 -8.09
N ASP A 99 8.93 -2.00 -6.92
CA ASP A 99 8.82 -2.69 -5.65
C ASP A 99 7.35 -2.75 -5.23
N TYR A 100 7.01 -3.75 -4.42
CA TYR A 100 5.65 -4.05 -4.02
C TYR A 100 5.58 -4.27 -2.52
N ILE A 101 4.53 -3.74 -1.90
CA ILE A 101 4.11 -4.11 -0.55
C ILE A 101 2.74 -4.77 -0.61
N TYR A 102 2.65 -5.95 -0.01
CA TYR A 102 1.45 -6.77 0.10
C TYR A 102 0.89 -6.63 1.49
N ILE A 103 -0.43 -6.46 1.62
CA ILE A 103 -1.11 -6.15 2.87
C ILE A 103 -2.31 -7.08 3.03
N SER A 104 -2.46 -7.65 4.22
CA SER A 104 -3.61 -8.46 4.61
C SER A 104 -4.31 -7.89 5.84
N TYR A 105 -5.64 -7.93 5.82
CA TYR A 105 -6.55 -7.57 6.91
C TYR A 105 -7.23 -8.80 7.53
N HIS A 106 -6.95 -10.00 7.01
CA HIS A 106 -7.72 -11.20 7.32
C HIS A 106 -6.88 -12.38 7.80
N GLY A 107 -5.56 -12.36 7.61
CA GLY A 107 -4.68 -13.40 8.12
C GLY A 107 -3.24 -13.23 7.64
N PRO A 108 -2.38 -14.22 7.91
CA PRO A 108 -1.00 -14.18 7.45
C PRO A 108 -0.92 -14.34 5.93
N LEU A 109 0.01 -13.60 5.33
CA LEU A 109 0.43 -13.73 3.95
C LEU A 109 1.12 -15.07 3.74
N LYS A 110 1.13 -15.55 2.49
CA LYS A 110 1.77 -16.81 2.12
C LYS A 110 2.77 -16.59 1.02
N GLU A 111 4.01 -17.03 1.22
CA GLU A 111 4.95 -17.16 0.12
C GLU A 111 4.68 -18.47 -0.62
N VAL A 112 4.55 -18.36 -1.94
CA VAL A 112 4.40 -19.51 -2.82
C VAL A 112 5.49 -19.47 -3.88
N VAL A 113 6.01 -20.64 -4.24
CA VAL A 113 6.98 -20.75 -5.33
C VAL A 113 6.21 -21.12 -6.59
N GLY A 114 6.19 -20.20 -7.56
CA GLY A 114 5.57 -20.42 -8.85
C GLY A 114 6.28 -21.52 -9.64
N ARG A 115 5.63 -22.00 -10.71
CA ARG A 115 6.14 -23.07 -11.59
C ARG A 115 7.53 -22.84 -12.20
N TRP A 116 8.02 -21.60 -12.17
CA TRP A 116 9.31 -21.18 -12.71
C TRP A 116 10.35 -20.88 -11.61
N GLY A 117 10.05 -21.20 -10.35
CA GLY A 117 10.96 -20.97 -9.21
C GLY A 117 10.91 -19.57 -8.61
N PHE A 118 10.07 -18.67 -9.13
CA PHE A 118 9.89 -17.33 -8.56
C PHE A 118 9.01 -17.36 -7.32
N ILE A 119 9.38 -16.59 -6.30
CA ILE A 119 8.56 -16.39 -5.09
C ILE A 119 7.47 -15.37 -5.42
N ASP A 120 6.23 -15.75 -5.16
CA ASP A 120 5.04 -14.91 -5.21
C ASP A 120 4.40 -14.81 -3.82
N ILE A 121 3.59 -13.78 -3.60
CA ILE A 121 2.87 -13.55 -2.34
C ILE A 121 1.38 -13.75 -2.57
N GLU A 122 0.79 -14.69 -1.84
CA GLU A 122 -0.66 -14.95 -1.84
C GLU A 122 -1.32 -14.51 -0.53
N ALA A 123 -2.66 -14.55 -0.51
CA ALA A 123 -3.51 -14.21 0.64
C ALA A 123 -3.40 -12.73 1.10
N TYR A 124 -3.00 -11.84 0.20
CA TYR A 124 -3.10 -10.40 0.38
C TYR A 124 -4.47 -9.88 -0.05
N ASP A 125 -4.93 -8.82 0.61
CA ASP A 125 -6.15 -8.09 0.24
C ASP A 125 -5.81 -6.91 -0.68
N VAL A 126 -4.64 -6.29 -0.48
CA VAL A 126 -4.19 -5.11 -1.21
C VAL A 126 -2.72 -5.23 -1.54
N CYS A 127 -2.34 -4.74 -2.71
CA CYS A 127 -0.96 -4.61 -3.13
C CYS A 127 -0.71 -3.16 -3.56
N VAL A 128 0.37 -2.56 -3.05
CA VAL A 128 0.79 -1.20 -3.38
C VAL A 128 2.20 -1.24 -3.94
N CYS A 129 2.42 -0.44 -4.97
CA CYS A 129 3.67 -0.31 -5.71
C CYS A 129 4.00 1.18 -5.86
N GLY A 130 5.27 1.53 -5.72
CA GLY A 130 5.78 2.90 -5.85
C GLY A 130 6.08 3.60 -4.53
N ASN A 131 6.26 4.92 -4.61
CA ASN A 131 6.81 5.75 -3.54
C ASN A 131 5.96 5.82 -2.25
N ASP A 132 4.67 5.49 -2.34
CA ASP A 132 3.77 5.49 -1.17
C ASP A 132 4.02 4.32 -0.22
N ILE A 133 4.85 3.34 -0.59
CA ILE A 133 5.24 2.22 0.26
C ILE A 133 5.78 2.72 1.61
N ILE A 134 6.72 3.65 1.63
CA ILE A 134 7.33 4.16 2.87
C ILE A 134 6.29 4.84 3.76
N ARG A 135 5.39 5.62 3.15
CA ARG A 135 4.30 6.29 3.87
C ARG A 135 3.35 5.29 4.54
N ILE A 136 3.04 4.17 3.86
CA ILE A 136 2.18 3.12 4.41
C ILE A 136 2.87 2.40 5.56
N VAL A 137 4.18 2.10 5.44
CA VAL A 137 4.96 1.46 6.52
C VAL A 137 4.96 2.34 7.78
N LEU A 138 5.28 3.63 7.66
CA LEU A 138 5.27 4.58 8.79
C LEU A 138 3.88 4.69 9.44
N ALA A 139 2.82 4.70 8.62
CA ALA A 139 1.46 4.79 9.13
C ALA A 139 0.98 3.48 9.79
N ALA A 140 1.43 2.31 9.32
CA ALA A 140 1.18 1.04 9.98
C ALA A 140 1.78 1.04 11.39
N GLU A 141 3.03 1.47 11.55
CA GLU A 141 3.66 1.61 12.87
C GLU A 141 2.84 2.52 13.80
N LYS A 142 2.43 3.68 13.27
CA LYS A 142 1.70 4.70 14.04
C LYS A 142 0.30 4.26 14.43
N TYR A 143 -0.45 3.63 13.52
CA TYR A 143 -1.89 3.43 13.68
C TYR A 143 -2.32 1.99 13.96
N SER A 144 -1.54 0.96 13.63
CA SER A 144 -1.81 -0.44 14.03
C SER A 144 -0.85 -0.97 15.07
N GLY A 145 0.31 -0.33 15.28
CA GLY A 145 1.39 -0.89 16.10
C GLY A 145 1.99 -2.16 15.47
N PHE A 146 1.81 -2.34 14.16
CA PHE A 146 2.39 -3.46 13.42
C PHE A 146 3.91 -3.39 13.46
N ASP A 147 4.57 -4.53 13.70
CA ASP A 147 6.02 -4.63 13.70
C ASP A 147 6.54 -4.66 12.25
N THR A 148 7.22 -3.59 11.85
CA THR A 148 7.76 -3.40 10.50
C THR A 148 9.25 -3.72 10.40
N ALA A 149 9.89 -4.28 11.44
CA ALA A 149 11.33 -4.50 11.45
C ALA A 149 11.83 -5.26 10.20
N GLU A 150 11.20 -6.38 9.84
CA GLU A 150 11.58 -7.15 8.65
C GLU A 150 11.40 -6.35 7.35
N ILE A 151 10.38 -5.49 7.28
CA ILE A 151 10.09 -4.66 6.10
C ILE A 151 11.14 -3.56 5.96
N ARG A 152 11.50 -2.92 7.09
CA ARG A 152 12.57 -1.92 7.15
C ARG A 152 13.90 -2.52 6.72
N ASP A 153 14.22 -3.74 7.19
CA ASP A 153 15.43 -4.46 6.79
C ASP A 153 15.48 -4.74 5.29
N GLU A 154 14.37 -5.15 4.67
CA GLU A 154 14.32 -5.39 3.21
C GLU A 154 14.42 -4.08 2.39
N ILE A 155 13.81 -3.01 2.86
CA ILE A 155 13.95 -1.68 2.25
C ILE A 155 15.41 -1.20 2.35
N GLU A 156 16.07 -1.43 3.48
CA GLU A 156 17.48 -1.11 3.67
C GLU A 156 18.40 -1.92 2.75
N LYS A 157 18.12 -3.22 2.58
CA LYS A 157 18.83 -4.07 1.60
C LYS A 157 18.72 -3.50 0.19
N LYS A 158 17.53 -3.05 -0.23
CA LYS A 158 17.33 -2.39 -1.53
C LYS A 158 18.11 -1.09 -1.63
N ARG A 159 18.05 -0.24 -0.59
CA ARG A 159 18.76 1.05 -0.54
C ARG A 159 20.26 0.86 -0.70
N VAL A 160 20.87 -0.03 0.10
CA VAL A 160 22.30 -0.37 0.04
C VAL A 160 22.66 -0.94 -1.33
N TRP A 161 21.85 -1.87 -1.87
CA TRP A 161 22.11 -2.44 -3.19
C TRP A 161 22.13 -1.35 -4.27
N LEU A 162 21.16 -0.42 -4.26
CA LEU A 162 21.08 0.67 -5.23
C LEU A 162 22.25 1.65 -5.10
N ARG A 163 22.65 2.00 -3.87
CA ARG A 163 23.85 2.82 -3.61
C ARG A 163 25.10 2.20 -4.20
N ASP A 164 25.28 0.89 -4.02
CA ASP A 164 26.52 0.20 -4.39
C ASP A 164 26.57 -0.17 -5.89
N HIS A 165 25.43 -0.40 -6.53
CA HIS A 165 25.36 -0.89 -7.92
C HIS A 165 24.90 0.16 -8.93
N GLU A 166 24.15 1.18 -8.49
CA GLU A 166 23.56 2.23 -9.33
C GLU A 166 23.77 3.62 -8.68
N PRO A 167 25.02 4.02 -8.36
CA PRO A 167 25.31 5.18 -7.51
C PRO A 167 24.83 6.52 -8.08
N GLU A 168 24.93 6.72 -9.40
CA GLU A 168 24.44 7.94 -10.05
C GLU A 168 22.92 8.08 -9.91
N PHE A 169 22.20 6.97 -10.10
CA PHE A 169 20.76 6.96 -9.89
C PHE A 169 20.41 7.16 -8.42
N TYR A 170 21.08 6.46 -7.52
CA TYR A 170 20.90 6.58 -6.08
C TYR A 170 21.05 8.03 -5.61
N GLN A 171 22.12 8.70 -6.02
CA GLN A 171 22.39 10.08 -5.68
C GLN A 171 21.33 11.04 -6.26
N SER A 172 20.84 10.78 -7.47
CA SER A 172 19.78 11.61 -8.06
C SER A 172 18.46 11.58 -7.28
N PHE A 173 18.21 10.49 -6.55
CA PHE A 173 16.95 10.26 -5.84
C PHE A 173 17.04 10.59 -4.35
N VAL A 174 18.11 10.15 -3.68
CA VAL A 174 18.28 10.29 -2.22
C VAL A 174 19.15 11.51 -1.86
N GLY A 175 20.00 11.98 -2.78
CA GLY A 175 20.98 13.02 -2.53
C GLY A 175 22.16 12.47 -1.73
N GLU A 176 22.33 12.95 -0.50
CA GLU A 176 23.31 12.41 0.45
C GLU A 176 22.80 11.12 1.10
N ASP A 177 23.72 10.19 1.40
CA ASP A 177 23.38 8.89 1.96
C ASP A 177 22.73 9.06 3.36
N LYS A 178 21.47 8.65 3.50
CA LYS A 178 20.73 8.73 4.76
C LYS A 178 19.65 7.66 4.88
N ASP A 179 19.10 7.53 6.09
CA ASP A 179 17.96 6.67 6.36
C ASP A 179 16.75 7.11 5.51
N ILE A 180 16.15 6.15 4.80
CA ILE A 180 15.09 6.45 3.85
C ILE A 180 13.77 6.82 4.54
N PHE A 181 13.55 6.34 5.75
CA PHE A 181 12.38 6.68 6.56
C PHE A 181 12.52 8.09 7.13
N GLU A 182 13.71 8.47 7.61
CA GLU A 182 13.99 9.84 8.03
C GLU A 182 13.71 10.84 6.89
N LEU A 183 14.15 10.53 5.67
CA LEU A 183 13.86 11.37 4.48
C LEU A 183 12.36 11.55 4.23
N TRP A 184 11.53 10.54 4.49
CA TRP A 184 10.08 10.65 4.34
C TRP A 184 9.44 11.43 5.49
N THR A 185 9.88 11.22 6.72
CA THR A 185 9.41 11.99 7.87
C THR A 185 9.77 13.48 7.72
N GLU A 186 10.97 13.82 7.25
CA GLU A 186 11.38 15.21 6.94
C GLU A 186 10.47 15.89 5.89
N LYS A 187 9.96 15.12 4.92
CA LYS A 187 9.02 15.59 3.90
C LYS A 187 7.59 15.75 4.44
N GLY A 188 7.35 15.50 5.73
CA GLY A 188 6.04 15.60 6.37
C GLY A 188 5.14 14.40 6.12
N TYR A 189 5.70 13.25 5.72
CA TYR A 189 4.93 12.01 5.63
C TYR A 189 4.82 11.35 7.02
N VAL A 190 3.57 11.29 7.51
CA VAL A 190 3.08 10.66 8.76
C VAL A 190 3.46 11.39 10.06
#